data_AF-A0A2I0A1E0-F1
#
_entry.id   AF-A0A2I0A1E0-F1
#
_cell.length_a   1.000
_cell.length_b   1.000
_cell.length_c   1.000
_cell.angle_alpha   90.00
_cell.angle_beta   90.00
_cell.angle_gamma   90.00
#
_symmetry.space_group_name_H-M   'P 1'
#
loop_
_entity.id
_entity.type
_entity.pdbx_description
1 polymer ?
#
loop_
_entity_poly.entity_id
_entity_poly.type
_entity_poly.pdbx_seq_one_letter_code
_entity_poly.pdbx_strand_id
1 'polypeptide(L)'
;MGVLEEKWAGWGSVMASLMFLWAVVSQYFSHWLGDYLSPCASKLLSFVYPYIEITFFEFAGERLKRSNAYAAVESYLVASCSATARRLKADDGRDGAGIVLSMNEYEEVTDEFAGAKVWWSSQKLSPKTPSFSLYPAPPERSFYRLTFHRRHRNLVTKSYVRHVLEQGKAIGLRNRQRKLYTNSSQYDEDWRKKSWSHVPFEHPATFDTIAIDPAKKREIVEDLLAFSRGKEFYAHVGKPWKRGYLLHGPPGTGKSTMISAMANLLDYDVYDLELTAVKNNSELRKLLLEITSKAIIVIEDIDCSLDLSGKRKKGTAAEAEKSKEEKKMMGREDNPDSKVTLSGLLNFIDGLWSACGGEKLIVFTTNHVKKLDPALIRRGRMDMHIELSYCDFESFKVLAKNYLGIEGGHPLFDEIRRLMEERNITPADVAEALMPKTMTEVSRSVEVCLHSLIEALRESKLKSEKEAGEEEVAEEEKSSCTKETKEADNHTASKAETQKEDAALDSSS
;
A
#
# COMPACT_ATOMS: atom_id res chain seq x y z
N MET A 1 76.33 1.86 19.46
CA MET A 1 75.09 2.63 19.16
C MET A 1 75.19 3.48 17.90
N GLY A 2 76.36 4.00 17.48
CA GLY A 2 76.46 4.89 16.30
C GLY A 2 76.08 4.29 14.93
N VAL A 3 76.23 2.99 14.70
CA VAL A 3 75.93 2.35 13.39
C VAL A 3 74.42 2.23 13.10
N LEU A 4 73.56 2.31 14.13
CA LEU A 4 72.11 2.29 13.96
C LEU A 4 71.57 3.70 13.66
N GLU A 5 72.10 4.75 14.29
CA GLU A 5 71.71 6.14 14.03
C GLU A 5 72.06 6.60 12.61
N GLU A 6 73.24 6.24 12.09
CA GLU A 6 73.62 6.56 10.70
C GLU A 6 72.70 5.91 9.67
N LYS A 7 72.19 4.71 9.95
CA LYS A 7 71.25 4.01 9.04
C LYS A 7 69.87 4.69 9.02
N TRP A 8 69.39 5.20 10.16
CA TRP A 8 68.12 5.94 10.21
C TRP A 8 68.23 7.35 9.62
N ALA A 9 69.34 8.05 9.85
CA ALA A 9 69.62 9.34 9.22
C ALA A 9 69.74 9.22 7.69
N GLY A 10 70.39 8.15 7.19
CA GLY A 10 70.45 7.85 5.77
C GLY A 10 69.08 7.57 5.15
N TRP A 11 68.20 6.87 5.86
CA TRP A 11 66.82 6.61 5.39
C TRP A 11 65.96 7.88 5.41
N GLY A 12 66.15 8.77 6.39
CA GLY A 12 65.50 10.08 6.44
C GLY A 12 65.94 10.98 5.29
N SER A 13 67.23 11.02 4.96
CA SER A 13 67.76 11.77 3.82
C SER A 13 67.25 11.21 2.49
N VAL A 14 67.26 9.89 2.32
CA VAL A 14 66.73 9.24 1.10
C VAL A 14 65.24 9.52 0.95
N MET A 15 64.44 9.43 2.02
CA MET A 15 63.01 9.75 1.97
C MET A 15 62.76 11.23 1.69
N ALA A 16 63.52 12.14 2.30
CA ALA A 16 63.41 13.58 2.05
C ALA A 16 63.77 13.93 0.58
N SER A 17 64.82 13.32 0.04
CA SER A 17 65.20 13.48 -1.37
C SER A 17 64.15 12.90 -2.30
N LEU A 18 63.55 11.75 -1.96
CA LEU A 18 62.49 11.12 -2.75
C LEU A 18 61.18 11.93 -2.72
N MET A 19 60.83 12.50 -1.57
CA MET A 19 59.69 13.41 -1.42
C MET A 19 59.92 14.73 -2.15
N PHE A 20 61.14 15.27 -2.13
CA PHE A 20 61.50 16.47 -2.87
C PHE A 20 61.48 16.22 -4.39
N LEU A 21 62.03 15.08 -4.84
CA LEU A 21 61.97 14.68 -6.24
C LEU A 21 60.52 14.46 -6.69
N TRP A 22 59.69 13.83 -5.85
CA TRP A 22 58.27 13.65 -6.08
C TRP A 22 57.52 14.99 -6.14
N ALA A 23 57.84 15.94 -5.25
CA ALA A 23 57.27 17.28 -5.27
C ALA A 23 57.62 18.02 -6.58
N VAL A 24 58.90 18.00 -6.99
CA VAL A 24 59.36 18.61 -8.24
C VAL A 24 58.72 17.96 -9.47
N VAL A 25 58.62 16.63 -9.50
CA VAL A 25 57.94 15.89 -10.58
C VAL A 25 56.44 16.21 -10.60
N SER A 26 55.80 16.28 -9.44
CA SER A 26 54.36 16.63 -9.33
C SER A 26 54.07 18.08 -9.73
N GLN A 27 55.03 18.99 -9.56
CA GLN A 27 54.87 20.42 -9.87
C GLN A 27 55.13 20.74 -11.34
N TYR A 28 56.02 20.00 -12.02
CA TYR A 28 56.35 20.21 -13.44
C TYR A 28 55.62 19.29 -14.42
N PHE A 29 55.18 18.09 -13.99
CA PHE A 29 54.53 17.10 -14.86
C PHE A 29 53.06 16.83 -14.52
N SER A 30 52.42 17.76 -13.78
CA SER A 30 51.17 17.56 -13.03
C SER A 30 49.98 17.02 -13.83
N HIS A 31 49.94 17.21 -15.16
CA HIS A 31 48.79 16.82 -15.98
C HIS A 31 49.00 15.55 -16.83
N TRP A 32 50.22 15.22 -17.25
CA TRP A 32 50.46 14.09 -18.18
C TRP A 32 50.93 12.81 -17.47
N LEU A 33 51.66 12.93 -16.35
CA LEU A 33 52.11 11.79 -15.56
C LEU A 33 51.17 11.42 -14.41
N GLY A 34 50.27 12.32 -13.99
CA GLY A 34 49.28 12.04 -12.94
C GLY A 34 48.40 10.84 -13.27
N ASP A 35 47.99 10.68 -14.53
CA ASP A 35 47.12 9.59 -14.96
C ASP A 35 47.85 8.23 -15.03
N TYR A 36 49.16 8.22 -15.28
CA TYR A 36 49.99 7.00 -15.36
C TYR A 36 50.61 6.58 -14.01
N LEU A 37 50.95 7.56 -13.15
CA LEU A 37 51.54 7.30 -11.85
C LEU A 37 50.51 7.13 -10.74
N SER A 38 49.31 7.71 -10.85
CA SER A 38 48.25 7.53 -9.83
C SER A 38 47.82 6.07 -9.61
N PRO A 39 47.76 5.17 -10.61
CA PRO A 39 47.44 3.76 -10.38
C PRO A 39 48.59 3.02 -9.69
N CYS A 40 49.84 3.44 -9.93
CA CYS A 40 51.02 2.82 -9.35
C CYS A 40 51.25 3.29 -7.90
N ALA A 41 51.09 4.59 -7.66
CA ALA A 41 51.13 5.20 -6.34
C ALA A 41 49.99 4.66 -5.46
N SER A 42 48.76 4.58 -5.97
CA SER A 42 47.63 3.98 -5.22
C SER A 42 47.84 2.50 -4.90
N LYS A 43 48.46 1.72 -5.78
CA LYS A 43 48.84 0.31 -5.50
C LYS A 43 49.89 0.21 -4.39
N LEU A 44 50.93 1.03 -4.42
CA LEU A 44 51.95 1.08 -3.36
C LEU A 44 51.38 1.58 -2.02
N LEU A 45 50.57 2.64 -2.06
CA LEU A 45 49.84 3.14 -0.88
C LEU A 45 48.88 2.08 -0.32
N SER A 46 48.19 1.29 -1.17
CA SER A 46 47.30 0.20 -0.72
C SER A 46 48.03 -0.93 0.00
N PHE A 47 49.34 -1.08 -0.21
CA PHE A 47 50.16 -2.07 0.48
C PHE A 47 50.48 -1.65 1.92
N VAL A 48 50.64 -0.35 2.15
CA VAL A 48 51.01 0.23 3.45
C VAL A 48 49.79 0.72 4.23
N TYR A 49 48.71 1.09 3.54
CA TYR A 49 47.47 1.58 4.14
C TYR A 49 46.58 0.40 4.60
N PRO A 50 46.41 0.19 5.92
CA PRO A 50 45.74 -1.01 6.42
C PRO A 50 44.21 -0.89 6.46
N TYR A 51 43.64 0.23 5.97
CA TYR A 51 42.21 0.49 6.00
C TYR A 51 41.55 0.17 4.65
N ILE A 52 40.32 -0.32 4.74
CA ILE A 52 39.44 -0.62 3.61
C ILE A 52 38.30 0.39 3.64
N GLU A 53 37.92 0.86 2.46
CA GLU A 53 36.82 1.80 2.27
C GLU A 53 35.70 1.14 1.45
N ILE A 54 34.45 1.37 1.86
CA ILE A 54 33.24 0.98 1.14
C ILE A 54 32.40 2.24 0.93
N THR A 55 31.99 2.50 -0.31
CA THR A 55 31.19 3.68 -0.67
C THR A 55 29.75 3.31 -1.03
N PHE A 56 28.81 4.09 -0.51
CA PHE A 56 27.38 3.96 -0.79
C PHE A 56 26.92 5.25 -1.46
N PHE A 57 26.65 5.20 -2.76
CA PHE A 57 26.20 6.36 -3.53
C PHE A 57 24.70 6.63 -3.32
N GLU A 58 24.32 7.91 -3.24
CA GLU A 58 22.93 8.32 -3.10
C GLU A 58 22.08 7.88 -4.29
N PHE A 59 22.61 7.96 -5.51
CA PHE A 59 21.94 7.51 -6.73
C PHE A 59 22.70 6.35 -7.34
N ALA A 60 21.98 5.28 -7.70
CA ALA A 60 22.55 4.09 -8.33
C ALA A 60 21.90 3.84 -9.70
N GLY A 61 22.72 3.66 -10.74
CA GLY A 61 22.30 3.35 -12.11
C GLY A 61 21.85 4.56 -12.94
N GLU A 62 21.53 4.30 -14.23
CA GLU A 62 21.18 5.32 -15.23
C GLU A 62 19.89 6.10 -14.95
N ARG A 63 19.03 5.62 -14.04
CA ARG A 63 17.67 6.15 -13.80
C ARG A 63 17.55 7.17 -12.66
N LEU A 64 18.65 7.70 -12.11
CA LEU A 64 18.62 8.67 -11.00
C LEU A 64 17.74 8.22 -9.81
N LYS A 65 17.60 6.90 -9.59
CA LYS A 65 16.83 6.35 -8.48
C LYS A 65 17.70 6.37 -7.22
N ARG A 66 17.17 6.93 -6.14
CA ARG A 66 17.84 6.93 -4.84
C ARG A 66 18.11 5.49 -4.41
N SER A 67 19.34 5.19 -4.02
CA SER A 67 19.77 3.85 -3.60
C SER A 67 19.10 3.46 -2.29
N ASN A 68 18.44 2.29 -2.27
CA ASN A 68 17.86 1.73 -1.05
C ASN A 68 18.93 1.48 0.03
N ALA A 69 20.16 1.18 -0.37
CA ALA A 69 21.27 0.99 0.56
C ALA A 69 21.69 2.33 1.20
N TYR A 70 21.74 3.41 0.41
CA TYR A 70 22.03 4.74 0.92
C TYR A 70 20.98 5.20 1.92
N ALA A 71 19.69 5.09 1.58
CA ALA A 71 18.60 5.50 2.47
C ALA A 71 18.58 4.71 3.79
N ALA A 72 18.92 3.42 3.75
CA ALA A 72 19.05 2.60 4.96
C ALA A 72 20.22 3.06 5.83
N VAL A 73 21.41 3.26 5.23
CA VAL A 73 22.59 3.78 5.94
C VAL A 73 22.31 5.15 6.55
N GLU A 74 21.70 6.06 5.79
CA GLU A 74 21.28 7.38 6.26
C GLU A 74 20.39 7.28 7.51
N SER A 75 19.36 6.42 7.47
CA SER A 75 18.44 6.24 8.59
C SER A 75 19.13 5.67 9.84
N TYR A 76 20.05 4.72 9.65
CA TYR A 76 20.86 4.15 10.74
C TYR A 76 21.78 5.19 11.37
N LEU A 77 22.47 5.96 10.52
CA LEU A 77 23.40 7.00 10.96
C LEU A 77 22.63 8.12 11.65
N VAL A 78 21.51 8.62 11.13
CA VAL A 78 20.70 9.64 11.81
C VAL A 78 20.36 9.21 13.26
N ALA A 79 19.90 7.97 13.44
CA ALA A 79 19.59 7.46 14.78
C ALA A 79 20.83 7.36 15.68
N SER A 80 21.93 6.80 15.17
CA SER A 80 23.15 6.52 15.95
C SER A 80 24.01 7.77 16.20
N CYS A 81 24.04 8.68 15.24
CA CYS A 81 24.85 9.90 15.24
C CYS A 81 24.24 11.01 16.09
N SER A 82 22.91 11.03 16.28
CA SER A 82 22.26 12.03 17.15
C SER A 82 22.87 12.09 18.57
N ALA A 83 23.43 10.98 19.05
CA ALA A 83 24.05 10.88 20.38
C ALA A 83 25.56 11.19 20.40
N THR A 84 26.25 11.15 19.26
CA THR A 84 27.73 11.13 19.20
C THR A 84 28.35 12.18 18.27
N ALA A 85 27.59 12.72 17.32
CA ALA A 85 28.04 13.75 16.41
C ALA A 85 28.22 15.09 17.13
N ARG A 86 29.24 15.85 16.72
CA ARG A 86 29.54 17.18 17.28
C ARG A 86 28.88 18.28 16.48
N ARG A 87 28.54 18.02 15.21
CA ARG A 87 27.80 18.94 14.34
C ARG A 87 26.61 18.18 13.76
N LEU A 88 25.47 18.84 13.66
CA LEU A 88 24.27 18.25 13.09
C LEU A 88 23.73 19.23 12.06
N LYS A 89 23.24 18.70 10.95
CA LYS A 89 22.51 19.44 9.93
C LYS A 89 21.03 19.22 10.17
N ALA A 90 20.24 20.28 10.23
CA ALA A 90 18.79 20.17 10.26
C ALA A 90 18.28 20.19 8.81
N ASP A 91 17.58 19.14 8.41
CA ASP A 91 16.88 19.06 7.14
C ASP A 91 15.37 18.95 7.40
N ASP A 92 14.55 19.54 6.53
CA ASP A 92 13.10 19.30 6.59
C ASP A 92 12.82 17.82 6.28
N GLY A 93 12.09 17.18 7.19
CA GLY A 93 11.60 15.83 6.99
C GLY A 93 10.76 15.78 5.72
N ARG A 94 11.08 14.83 4.84
CA ARG A 94 10.26 14.62 3.64
C ARG A 94 8.83 14.35 4.07
N ASP A 95 7.89 14.98 3.37
CA ASP A 95 6.46 14.79 3.53
C ASP A 95 5.87 15.30 4.86
N GLY A 96 6.56 16.21 5.57
CA GLY A 96 6.00 16.91 6.75
C GLY A 96 6.33 16.29 8.11
N ALA A 97 7.26 15.33 8.14
CA ALA A 97 7.69 14.61 9.35
C ALA A 97 8.57 15.44 10.32
N GLY A 98 8.34 16.75 10.44
CA GLY A 98 9.13 17.65 11.29
C GLY A 98 10.59 17.81 10.81
N ILE A 99 11.45 18.35 11.68
CA ILE A 99 12.88 18.57 11.38
C ILE A 99 13.66 17.29 11.66
N VAL A 100 14.39 16.78 10.66
CA VAL A 100 15.28 15.62 10.80
C VAL A 100 16.72 16.12 10.94
N LEU A 101 17.39 15.70 12.01
CA LEU A 101 18.81 16.00 12.22
C LEU A 101 19.67 14.95 11.50
N SER A 102 20.39 15.38 10.47
CA SER A 102 21.34 14.59 9.68
C SER A 102 22.79 14.94 10.03
N MET A 103 23.71 14.07 9.63
CA MET A 103 25.15 14.32 9.80
C MET A 103 25.60 15.47 8.90
N ASN A 104 26.42 16.38 9.43
CA ASN A 104 26.95 17.47 8.60
C ASN A 104 27.96 16.96 7.56
N GLU A 105 28.18 17.73 6.51
CA GLU A 105 29.11 17.40 5.45
C GLU A 105 30.54 17.22 6.01
N TYR A 106 31.22 16.16 5.58
CA TYR A 106 32.59 15.79 5.96
C TYR A 106 32.80 15.45 7.44
N GLU A 107 31.74 15.26 8.22
CA GLU A 107 31.87 14.79 9.59
C GLU A 107 32.13 13.29 9.63
N GLU A 108 32.99 12.87 10.57
CA GLU A 108 33.31 11.47 10.81
C GLU A 108 32.65 10.99 12.10
N VAL A 109 31.85 9.92 11.99
CA VAL A 109 31.23 9.26 13.13
C VAL A 109 31.87 7.90 13.34
N THR A 110 32.24 7.60 14.58
CA THR A 110 32.80 6.31 14.95
C THR A 110 31.70 5.43 15.50
N ASP A 111 31.64 4.18 15.01
CA ASP A 111 30.76 3.14 15.52
C ASP A 111 31.60 1.93 15.96
N GLU A 112 31.08 1.14 16.90
CA GLU A 112 31.74 -0.04 17.43
C GLU A 112 30.82 -1.26 17.32
N PHE A 113 31.27 -2.27 16.57
CA PHE A 113 30.52 -3.50 16.35
C PHE A 113 31.35 -4.72 16.69
N ALA A 114 30.93 -5.48 17.72
CA ALA A 114 31.62 -6.68 18.20
C ALA A 114 33.14 -6.45 18.44
N GLY A 115 33.50 -5.30 19.03
CA GLY A 115 34.89 -4.91 19.32
C GLY A 115 35.68 -4.38 18.12
N ALA A 116 35.07 -4.25 16.93
CA ALA A 116 35.68 -3.61 15.78
C ALA A 116 35.21 -2.15 15.67
N LYS A 117 36.17 -1.23 15.64
CA LYS A 117 35.91 0.19 15.37
C LYS A 117 35.80 0.44 13.88
N VAL A 118 34.77 1.18 13.49
CA VAL A 118 34.51 1.58 12.10
C VAL A 118 34.17 3.06 12.06
N TRP A 119 34.47 3.70 10.93
CA TRP A 119 34.29 5.13 10.73
C TRP A 119 33.38 5.39 9.54
N TRP A 120 32.38 6.25 9.73
CA TRP A 120 31.47 6.72 8.70
C TRP A 120 31.77 8.18 8.39
N SER A 121 31.81 8.53 7.10
CA SER A 121 31.94 9.91 6.64
C SER A 121 30.93 10.24 5.55
N SER A 122 30.31 11.42 5.63
CA SER A 122 29.43 11.96 4.58
C SER A 122 30.22 12.84 3.62
N GLN A 123 30.12 12.62 2.31
CA GLN A 123 30.80 13.41 1.29
C GLN A 123 29.91 13.72 0.10
N LYS A 124 30.22 14.81 -0.60
CA LYS A 124 29.58 15.20 -1.86
C LYS A 124 30.60 15.27 -2.98
N LEU A 125 30.22 14.73 -4.14
CA LEU A 125 30.94 14.96 -5.40
C LEU A 125 30.29 16.14 -6.11
N SER A 126 30.92 17.30 -6.02
CA SER A 126 30.60 18.44 -6.90
C SER A 126 31.19 18.19 -8.29
N PRO A 127 30.42 18.32 -9.39
CA PRO A 127 30.98 18.24 -10.73
C PRO A 127 32.00 19.37 -10.94
N LYS A 128 33.24 19.03 -11.31
CA LYS A 128 34.36 19.97 -11.44
C LYS A 128 34.31 20.86 -12.70
N THR A 129 33.23 20.83 -13.49
CA THR A 129 33.12 21.61 -14.73
C THR A 129 32.09 22.74 -14.58
N PRO A 130 32.50 24.02 -14.71
CA PRO A 130 31.56 25.12 -14.89
C PRO A 130 31.05 25.06 -16.33
N SER A 131 30.14 24.14 -16.63
CA SER A 131 29.48 24.13 -17.93
C SER A 131 28.39 25.21 -17.93
N PHE A 132 28.57 26.25 -18.75
CA PHE A 132 27.46 27.09 -19.20
C PHE A 132 26.46 26.18 -19.93
N SER A 133 25.48 25.68 -19.20
CA SER A 133 24.46 24.75 -19.67
C SER A 133 23.12 25.44 -19.51
N LEU A 134 22.34 25.50 -20.60
CA LEU A 134 20.94 25.95 -20.60
C LEU A 134 20.01 24.95 -19.85
N TYR A 135 20.54 23.78 -19.48
CA TYR A 135 19.87 22.74 -18.71
C TYR A 135 20.32 22.76 -17.25
N PRO A 136 19.44 22.39 -16.30
CA PRO A 136 19.79 22.34 -14.88
C PRO A 136 21.02 21.46 -14.65
N ALA A 137 21.94 21.93 -13.81
CA ALA A 137 23.17 21.21 -13.47
C ALA A 137 22.84 19.79 -12.97
N PRO A 138 23.68 18.78 -13.30
CA PRO A 138 23.46 17.44 -12.77
C PRO A 138 23.47 17.50 -11.23
N PRO A 139 22.52 16.83 -10.56
CA PRO A 139 22.38 16.90 -9.11
C PRO A 139 23.69 16.48 -8.43
N GLU A 140 24.07 17.22 -7.37
CA GLU A 140 25.19 16.88 -6.50
C GLU A 140 25.05 15.42 -6.05
N ARG A 141 26.12 14.63 -6.16
CA ARG A 141 26.09 13.21 -5.79
C ARG A 141 26.66 13.05 -4.39
N SER A 142 25.78 12.94 -3.40
CA SER A 142 26.15 12.59 -2.03
C SER A 142 26.49 11.11 -1.93
N PHE A 143 27.42 10.74 -1.05
CA PHE A 143 27.72 9.35 -0.73
C PHE A 143 28.22 9.21 0.71
N TYR A 144 27.94 8.06 1.31
CA TYR A 144 28.53 7.67 2.58
C TYR A 144 29.74 6.78 2.34
N ARG A 145 30.83 7.06 3.05
CA ARG A 145 32.05 6.24 3.03
C ARG A 145 32.25 5.59 4.39
N LEU A 146 32.31 4.26 4.39
CA LEU A 146 32.63 3.41 5.54
C LEU A 146 34.10 3.02 5.47
N THR A 147 34.88 3.37 6.49
CA THR A 147 36.30 3.05 6.62
C THR A 147 36.52 2.12 7.80
N PHE A 148 37.33 1.06 7.64
CA PHE A 148 37.64 0.12 8.72
C PHE A 148 38.97 -0.62 8.48
N HIS A 149 39.56 -1.17 9.53
CA HIS A 149 40.84 -1.87 9.44
C HIS A 149 40.70 -3.25 8.75
N ARG A 150 41.63 -3.62 7.86
CA ARG A 150 41.61 -4.85 7.04
C ARG A 150 41.48 -6.14 7.86
N ARG A 151 41.94 -6.15 9.13
CA ARG A 151 41.74 -7.28 10.08
C ARG A 151 40.27 -7.65 10.26
N HIS A 152 39.36 -6.69 10.19
CA HIS A 152 37.93 -6.90 10.40
C HIS A 152 37.15 -7.07 9.09
N ARG A 153 37.81 -7.26 7.95
CA ARG A 153 37.15 -7.37 6.63
C ARG A 153 35.99 -8.37 6.59
N ASN A 154 36.20 -9.57 7.10
CA ASN A 154 35.16 -10.59 7.07
C ASN A 154 33.97 -10.22 7.96
N LEU A 155 34.23 -9.69 9.16
CA LEU A 155 33.20 -9.24 10.10
C LEU A 155 32.39 -8.09 9.50
N VAL A 156 33.07 -7.10 8.91
CA VAL A 156 32.41 -5.91 8.38
C VAL A 156 31.60 -6.23 7.13
N THR A 157 32.19 -6.90 6.14
CA THR A 157 31.54 -7.18 4.86
C THR A 157 30.39 -8.19 4.99
N LYS A 158 30.48 -9.19 5.87
CA LYS A 158 29.44 -10.23 6.01
C LYS A 158 28.36 -9.88 7.04
N SER A 159 28.74 -9.22 8.14
CA SER A 159 27.85 -9.03 9.29
C SER A 159 27.48 -7.57 9.51
N TYR A 160 28.47 -6.68 9.65
CA TYR A 160 28.18 -5.27 9.99
C TYR A 160 27.38 -4.54 8.92
N VAL A 161 27.77 -4.63 7.64
CA VAL A 161 27.05 -3.97 6.55
C VAL A 161 25.59 -4.47 6.49
N ARG A 162 25.37 -5.77 6.70
CA ARG A 162 24.03 -6.34 6.76
C ARG A 162 23.24 -5.81 7.94
N HIS A 163 23.85 -5.76 9.12
CA HIS A 163 23.26 -5.21 10.34
C HIS A 163 22.83 -3.75 10.15
N VAL A 164 23.72 -2.89 9.65
CA VAL A 164 23.43 -1.47 9.36
C VAL A 164 22.29 -1.34 8.36
N LEU A 165 22.28 -2.14 7.29
CA LEU A 165 21.20 -2.10 6.31
C LEU A 165 19.86 -2.60 6.86
N GLU A 166 19.86 -3.61 7.73
CA GLU A 166 18.64 -4.15 8.35
C GLU A 166 18.10 -3.18 9.43
N GLN A 167 18.94 -2.71 10.34
CA GLN A 167 18.58 -1.72 11.35
C GLN A 167 18.15 -0.40 10.71
N GLY A 168 18.92 0.09 9.73
CA GLY A 168 18.60 1.30 8.99
C GLY A 168 17.27 1.22 8.25
N LYS A 169 16.95 0.08 7.62
CA LYS A 169 15.62 -0.15 7.04
C LYS A 169 14.54 -0.18 8.11
N ALA A 170 14.76 -0.82 9.25
CA ALA A 170 13.79 -0.88 10.33
C ALA A 170 13.51 0.51 10.92
N ILE A 171 14.55 1.32 11.15
CA ILE A 171 14.45 2.71 11.63
C ILE A 171 13.76 3.58 10.59
N GLY A 172 14.17 3.47 9.32
CA GLY A 172 13.55 4.20 8.22
C GLY A 172 12.07 3.87 8.06
N LEU A 173 11.68 2.61 8.30
CA LEU A 173 10.27 2.21 8.33
C LEU A 173 9.54 2.77 9.56
N ARG A 174 10.14 2.72 10.75
CA ARG A 174 9.51 3.24 11.98
C ARG A 174 9.30 4.75 11.97
N ASN A 175 10.22 5.49 11.35
CA ASN A 175 10.19 6.94 11.29
C ASN A 175 9.49 7.46 10.02
N ARG A 176 9.06 6.58 9.11
CA ARG A 176 8.32 7.04 7.92
C ARG A 176 6.92 7.44 8.33
N GLN A 177 6.43 8.50 7.72
CA GLN A 177 4.99 8.73 7.66
C GLN A 177 4.41 7.76 6.62
N ARG A 178 3.37 7.03 7.01
CA ARG A 178 2.61 6.15 6.11
C ARG A 178 1.96 6.97 5.01
N LYS A 179 1.80 6.35 3.85
CA LYS A 179 1.28 7.01 2.66
C LYS A 179 0.05 6.30 2.13
N LEU A 180 -0.90 7.10 1.65
CA LEU A 180 -2.02 6.66 0.84
C LEU A 180 -1.67 6.94 -0.62
N TYR A 181 -1.59 5.89 -1.41
CA TYR A 181 -1.32 5.92 -2.83
C TYR A 181 -2.61 5.75 -3.62
N THR A 182 -2.78 6.52 -4.68
CA THR A 182 -3.89 6.37 -5.64
C THR A 182 -3.35 6.40 -7.06
N ASN A 183 -3.98 5.65 -7.97
CA ASN A 183 -3.64 5.63 -9.39
C ASN A 183 -4.49 6.64 -10.16
N SER A 184 -3.85 7.66 -10.76
CA SER A 184 -4.54 8.66 -11.57
C SER A 184 -4.59 8.24 -13.05
N SER A 185 -5.73 8.39 -13.71
CA SER A 185 -5.91 8.10 -15.15
C SER A 185 -5.36 9.17 -16.11
N GLN A 186 -4.54 10.11 -15.62
CA GLN A 186 -4.27 11.36 -16.32
C GLN A 186 -3.58 11.12 -17.67
N TYR A 187 -4.20 11.65 -18.74
CA TYR A 187 -3.59 11.88 -20.04
C TYR A 187 -2.48 12.92 -19.85
N ASP A 188 -1.26 12.48 -19.56
CA ASP A 188 -0.14 13.40 -19.50
C ASP A 188 1.07 12.71 -20.15
N GLU A 189 1.53 13.30 -21.26
CA GLU A 189 2.56 12.78 -22.18
C GLU A 189 3.98 12.72 -21.56
N ASP A 190 4.09 12.73 -20.24
CA ASP A 190 5.37 12.75 -19.54
C ASP A 190 5.74 11.36 -19.02
N TRP A 191 6.60 10.67 -19.78
CA TRP A 191 7.18 9.35 -19.44
C TRP A 191 7.93 9.33 -18.10
N ARG A 192 8.14 10.49 -17.46
CA ARG A 192 8.81 10.66 -16.17
C ARG A 192 7.87 10.64 -14.96
N LYS A 193 6.54 10.74 -15.12
CA LYS A 193 5.61 10.73 -13.98
C LYS A 193 5.39 9.30 -13.44
N LYS A 194 5.41 9.18 -12.10
CA LYS A 194 5.18 7.93 -11.35
C LYS A 194 3.74 7.47 -11.57
N SER A 195 3.50 6.15 -11.68
CA SER A 195 2.16 5.62 -11.86
C SER A 195 1.28 5.72 -10.60
N TRP A 196 1.87 6.09 -9.47
CA TRP A 196 1.18 6.34 -8.20
C TRP A 196 1.42 7.77 -7.70
N SER A 197 0.34 8.50 -7.41
CA SER A 197 0.38 9.71 -6.58
C SER A 197 0.18 9.32 -5.12
N HIS A 198 0.63 10.16 -4.18
CA HIS A 198 0.47 9.85 -2.76
C HIS A 198 0.25 11.07 -1.89
N VAL A 199 -0.43 10.85 -0.77
CA VAL A 199 -0.62 11.80 0.33
C VAL A 199 -0.26 11.12 1.66
N PRO A 200 0.08 11.89 2.71
CA PRO A 200 0.19 11.36 4.07
C PRO A 200 -1.08 10.62 4.49
N PHE A 201 -0.93 9.44 5.10
CA PHE A 201 -2.04 8.65 5.65
C PHE A 201 -2.15 8.85 7.17
N GLU A 202 -3.12 9.65 7.58
CA GLU A 202 -3.36 10.04 8.98
C GLU A 202 -4.77 9.69 9.45
N HIS A 203 -5.21 8.45 9.20
CA HIS A 203 -6.52 8.01 9.68
C HIS A 203 -6.45 7.62 11.17
N PRO A 204 -7.34 8.12 12.04
CA PRO A 204 -7.29 7.85 13.49
C PRO A 204 -7.81 6.46 13.90
N ALA A 205 -8.26 5.62 12.95
CA ALA A 205 -8.99 4.40 13.29
C ALA A 205 -8.04 3.31 13.74
N THR A 206 -8.34 2.69 14.88
CA THR A 206 -7.63 1.53 15.42
C THR A 206 -8.62 0.40 15.66
N PHE A 207 -8.12 -0.82 15.91
CA PHE A 207 -8.97 -1.94 16.32
C PHE A 207 -9.69 -1.69 17.65
N ASP A 208 -9.27 -0.70 18.44
CA ASP A 208 -9.95 -0.30 19.67
C ASP A 208 -11.11 0.66 19.41
N THR A 209 -11.03 1.46 18.34
CA THR A 209 -12.11 2.37 17.96
C THR A 209 -13.18 1.72 17.10
N ILE A 210 -12.89 0.58 16.46
CA ILE A 210 -13.85 -0.12 15.60
C ILE A 210 -14.85 -0.93 16.43
N ALA A 211 -16.13 -0.72 16.12
CA ALA A 211 -17.24 -1.45 16.70
C ALA A 211 -17.44 -2.79 15.97
N ILE A 212 -16.91 -3.85 16.58
CA ILE A 212 -17.06 -5.24 16.12
C ILE A 212 -17.04 -6.16 17.34
N ASP A 213 -17.63 -7.34 17.22
CA ASP A 213 -17.53 -8.42 18.22
C ASP A 213 -16.07 -8.63 18.68
N PRO A 214 -15.78 -8.54 19.99
CA PRO A 214 -14.44 -8.77 20.55
C PRO A 214 -13.80 -10.10 20.16
N ALA A 215 -14.58 -11.16 19.94
CA ALA A 215 -14.04 -12.46 19.52
C ALA A 215 -13.50 -12.40 18.09
N LYS A 216 -14.32 -11.90 17.14
CA LYS A 216 -13.90 -11.68 15.74
C LYS A 216 -12.74 -10.69 15.64
N LYS A 217 -12.76 -9.61 16.43
CA LYS A 217 -11.64 -8.65 16.52
C LYS A 217 -10.33 -9.36 16.82
N ARG A 218 -10.32 -10.23 17.84
CA ARG A 218 -9.12 -10.95 18.26
C ARG A 218 -8.59 -11.86 17.15
N GLU A 219 -9.48 -12.61 16.51
CA GLU A 219 -9.13 -13.48 15.38
C GLU A 219 -8.46 -12.71 14.24
N ILE A 220 -9.03 -11.57 13.84
CA ILE A 220 -8.49 -10.73 12.75
C ILE A 220 -7.11 -10.18 13.13
N VAL A 221 -6.96 -9.67 14.36
CA VAL A 221 -5.69 -9.11 14.85
C VAL A 221 -4.61 -10.19 14.92
N GLU A 222 -4.94 -11.37 15.45
CA GLU A 222 -4.01 -12.50 15.53
C GLU A 222 -3.56 -12.95 14.14
N ASP A 223 -4.48 -13.02 13.16
CA ASP A 223 -4.16 -13.39 11.78
C ASP A 223 -3.24 -12.38 11.09
N LEU A 224 -3.49 -11.08 11.28
CA LEU A 224 -2.65 -10.00 10.74
C LEU A 224 -1.23 -10.03 11.33
N LEU A 225 -1.12 -10.22 12.65
CA LEU A 225 0.18 -10.32 13.34
C LEU A 225 0.90 -11.62 13.00
N ALA A 226 0.18 -12.72 12.78
CA ALA A 226 0.76 -13.98 12.30
C ALA A 226 1.30 -13.82 10.88
N PHE A 227 0.56 -13.15 9.99
CA PHE A 227 1.00 -12.84 8.64
C PHE A 227 2.27 -11.98 8.62
N SER A 228 2.31 -10.89 9.40
CA SER A 228 3.46 -9.97 9.42
C SER A 228 4.72 -10.60 10.02
N ARG A 229 4.57 -11.56 10.95
CA ARG A 229 5.69 -12.36 11.49
C ARG A 229 6.00 -13.61 10.66
N GLY A 230 5.24 -13.87 9.61
CA GLY A 230 5.27 -15.12 8.85
C GLY A 230 6.35 -15.23 7.77
N LYS A 231 7.25 -14.26 7.63
CA LYS A 231 8.23 -14.19 6.52
C LYS A 231 8.95 -15.52 6.26
N GLU A 232 9.55 -16.09 7.30
CA GLU A 232 10.34 -17.32 7.22
C GLU A 232 9.46 -18.52 6.89
N PHE A 233 8.22 -18.55 7.40
CA PHE A 233 7.25 -19.59 7.10
C PHE A 233 6.87 -19.60 5.61
N TYR A 234 6.53 -18.45 5.04
CA TYR A 234 6.21 -18.33 3.61
C TYR A 234 7.40 -18.72 2.74
N ALA A 235 8.61 -18.30 3.10
CA ALA A 235 9.84 -18.68 2.41
C ALA A 235 10.11 -20.19 2.46
N HIS A 236 9.92 -20.81 3.62
CA HIS A 236 10.13 -22.25 3.81
C HIS A 236 9.14 -23.10 3.01
N VAL A 237 7.87 -22.69 2.95
CA VAL A 237 6.81 -23.40 2.20
C VAL A 237 6.87 -23.06 0.69
N GLY A 238 7.73 -22.13 0.26
CA GLY A 238 7.89 -21.75 -1.13
C GLY A 238 6.70 -20.97 -1.71
N LYS A 239 5.96 -20.26 -0.85
CA LYS A 239 4.80 -19.45 -1.25
C LYS A 239 5.14 -17.96 -1.26
N PRO A 240 4.61 -17.17 -2.20
CA PRO A 240 4.72 -15.71 -2.14
C PRO A 240 4.16 -15.17 -0.83
N TRP A 241 4.85 -14.21 -0.21
CA TRP A 241 4.45 -13.63 1.08
C TRP A 241 3.34 -12.59 0.92
N LYS A 242 2.16 -13.11 0.56
CA LYS A 242 0.91 -12.36 0.41
C LYS A 242 -0.23 -13.02 1.15
N ARG A 243 -1.26 -12.24 1.46
CA ARG A 243 -2.51 -12.73 2.03
C ARG A 243 -3.69 -11.87 1.56
N GLY A 244 -4.77 -12.54 1.16
CA GLY A 244 -5.98 -11.88 0.67
C GLY A 244 -7.09 -11.82 1.72
N TYR A 245 -7.75 -10.67 1.82
CA TYR A 245 -8.88 -10.41 2.70
C TYR A 245 -10.09 -9.97 1.86
N LEU A 246 -11.27 -10.50 2.19
CA LEU A 246 -12.55 -10.04 1.65
C LEU A 246 -13.36 -9.43 2.80
N LEU A 247 -13.58 -8.13 2.75
CA LEU A 247 -14.46 -7.41 3.67
C LEU A 247 -15.83 -7.27 3.02
N HIS A 248 -16.87 -7.80 3.66
CA HIS A 248 -18.21 -7.73 3.12
C HIS A 248 -19.28 -7.39 4.13
N GLY A 249 -20.34 -6.73 3.66
CA GLY A 249 -21.49 -6.36 4.48
C GLY A 249 -22.20 -5.13 3.92
N PRO A 250 -23.33 -4.72 4.53
CA PRO A 250 -24.09 -3.55 4.12
C PRO A 250 -23.23 -2.27 4.04
N PRO A 251 -23.64 -1.25 3.25
CA PRO A 251 -23.02 0.06 3.32
C PRO A 251 -23.12 0.62 4.75
N GLY A 252 -22.13 1.41 5.18
CA GLY A 252 -22.11 1.99 6.53
C GLY A 252 -21.63 1.07 7.67
N THR A 253 -21.18 -0.16 7.39
CA THR A 253 -20.63 -1.07 8.42
C THR A 253 -19.13 -0.89 8.68
N GLY A 254 -18.48 0.10 8.08
CA GLY A 254 -17.09 0.45 8.38
C GLY A 254 -16.03 -0.37 7.64
N LYS A 255 -16.32 -0.88 6.44
CA LYS A 255 -15.35 -1.61 5.59
C LYS A 255 -14.05 -0.81 5.36
N SER A 256 -14.14 0.43 4.91
CA SER A 256 -12.96 1.28 4.70
C SER A 256 -12.29 1.67 6.03
N THR A 257 -13.05 1.86 7.11
CA THR A 257 -12.51 2.08 8.46
C THR A 257 -11.70 0.88 8.96
N MET A 258 -12.13 -0.35 8.66
CA MET A 258 -11.40 -1.58 8.97
C MET A 258 -10.04 -1.62 8.26
N ILE A 259 -10.00 -1.24 6.98
CA ILE A 259 -8.73 -1.15 6.23
C ILE A 259 -7.78 -0.17 6.90
N SER A 260 -8.28 0.99 7.32
CA SER A 260 -7.49 1.98 8.05
C SER A 260 -6.93 1.43 9.36
N ALA A 261 -7.72 0.68 10.13
CA ALA A 261 -7.23 0.01 11.34
C ALA A 261 -6.19 -1.09 11.06
N MET A 262 -6.35 -1.85 9.98
CA MET A 262 -5.34 -2.83 9.53
C MET A 262 -4.02 -2.14 9.18
N ALA A 263 -4.07 -1.04 8.41
CA ALA A 263 -2.91 -0.25 8.05
C ALA A 263 -2.21 0.33 9.30
N ASN A 264 -3.01 0.80 10.26
CA ASN A 264 -2.50 1.35 11.51
C ASN A 264 -1.86 0.31 12.42
N LEU A 265 -2.44 -0.89 12.52
CA LEU A 265 -1.89 -2.00 13.29
C LEU A 265 -0.54 -2.47 12.75
N LEU A 266 -0.42 -2.56 11.42
CA LEU A 266 0.74 -3.16 10.75
C LEU A 266 1.82 -2.15 10.35
N ASP A 267 1.52 -0.85 10.43
CA ASP A 267 2.37 0.22 9.94
C ASP A 267 2.68 0.12 8.43
N TYR A 268 1.62 -0.17 7.65
CA TYR A 268 1.71 -0.36 6.20
C TYR A 268 1.24 0.87 5.44
N ASP A 269 1.77 1.03 4.22
CA ASP A 269 1.25 2.00 3.26
C ASP A 269 -0.02 1.45 2.62
N VAL A 270 -0.97 2.33 2.31
CA VAL A 270 -2.25 1.96 1.67
C VAL A 270 -2.19 2.32 0.20
N TYR A 271 -2.53 1.38 -0.67
CA TYR A 271 -2.63 1.56 -2.11
C TYR A 271 -4.08 1.37 -2.54
N ASP A 272 -4.78 2.48 -2.73
CA ASP A 272 -6.13 2.48 -3.25
C ASP A 272 -6.09 2.32 -4.77
N LEU A 273 -6.46 1.13 -5.25
CA LEU A 273 -6.43 0.76 -6.66
C LEU A 273 -7.82 0.95 -7.27
N GLU A 274 -8.01 2.09 -7.91
CA GLU A 274 -9.19 2.39 -8.68
C GLU A 274 -9.13 1.68 -10.05
N LEU A 275 -9.85 0.56 -10.17
CA LEU A 275 -9.85 -0.28 -11.40
C LEU A 275 -10.44 0.44 -12.62
N THR A 276 -11.37 1.37 -12.43
CA THR A 276 -12.02 2.18 -13.47
C THR A 276 -11.03 3.14 -14.16
N ALA A 277 -10.02 3.59 -13.43
CA ALA A 277 -8.96 4.47 -13.95
C ALA A 277 -7.91 3.73 -14.78
N VAL A 278 -7.88 2.40 -14.75
CA VAL A 278 -6.87 1.58 -15.46
C VAL A 278 -7.35 1.22 -16.87
N LYS A 279 -6.57 1.60 -17.88
CA LYS A 279 -6.97 1.45 -19.29
C LYS A 279 -6.79 0.04 -19.82
N ASN A 280 -5.73 -0.66 -19.38
CA ASN A 280 -5.42 -2.00 -19.87
C ASN A 280 -4.66 -2.86 -18.84
N ASN A 281 -4.60 -4.17 -19.10
CA ASN A 281 -3.90 -5.13 -18.25
C ASN A 281 -2.39 -4.88 -18.11
N SER A 282 -1.75 -4.24 -19.11
CA SER A 282 -0.32 -3.89 -19.06
C SER A 282 -0.05 -2.77 -18.06
N GLU A 283 -0.93 -1.78 -17.99
CA GLU A 283 -0.90 -0.69 -17.01
C GLU A 283 -1.17 -1.22 -15.61
N LEU A 284 -2.17 -2.10 -15.46
CA LEU A 284 -2.42 -2.80 -14.20
C LEU A 284 -1.18 -3.55 -13.69
N ARG A 285 -0.51 -4.28 -14.60
CA ARG A 285 0.73 -4.99 -14.27
C ARG A 285 1.84 -4.04 -13.84
N LYS A 286 1.99 -2.89 -14.52
CA LYS A 286 2.98 -1.87 -14.14
C LYS A 286 2.69 -1.33 -12.74
N LEU A 287 1.43 -1.00 -12.45
CA LEU A 287 0.99 -0.51 -11.14
C LEU A 287 1.36 -1.50 -10.03
N LEU A 288 1.02 -2.78 -10.19
CA LEU A 288 1.28 -3.83 -9.20
C LEU A 288 2.79 -4.08 -8.95
N LEU A 289 3.64 -3.88 -9.97
CA LEU A 289 5.09 -4.01 -9.87
C LEU A 289 5.76 -2.82 -9.17
N GLU A 290 5.14 -1.63 -9.21
CA GLU A 290 5.66 -0.43 -8.54
C GLU A 290 5.33 -0.41 -7.04
N ILE A 291 4.38 -1.23 -6.58
CA ILE A 291 4.00 -1.36 -5.17
C ILE A 291 5.16 -1.93 -4.35
N THR A 292 5.53 -1.19 -3.31
CA THR A 292 6.61 -1.53 -2.37
C THR A 292 6.19 -2.64 -1.40
N SER A 293 7.14 -3.13 -0.59
CA SER A 293 6.84 -4.05 0.53
C SER A 293 6.16 -3.31 1.69
N LYS A 294 5.46 -4.04 2.56
CA LYS A 294 4.66 -3.49 3.68
C LYS A 294 3.56 -2.57 3.17
N ALA A 295 2.75 -3.14 2.28
CA ALA A 295 1.68 -2.45 1.57
C ALA A 295 0.35 -3.20 1.72
N ILE A 296 -0.74 -2.46 1.87
CA ILE A 296 -2.12 -2.93 1.74
C ILE A 296 -2.66 -2.44 0.41
N ILE A 297 -2.98 -3.36 -0.49
CA ILE A 297 -3.62 -3.06 -1.78
C ILE A 297 -5.12 -3.16 -1.57
N VAL A 298 -5.83 -2.05 -1.76
CA VAL A 298 -7.26 -1.94 -1.59
C VAL A 298 -7.92 -1.93 -2.95
N ILE A 299 -8.93 -2.77 -3.12
CA ILE A 299 -9.77 -2.81 -4.31
C ILE A 299 -11.20 -2.67 -3.81
N GLU A 300 -11.74 -1.46 -3.91
CA GLU A 300 -13.07 -1.16 -3.41
C GLU A 300 -14.18 -1.58 -4.38
N ASP A 301 -15.34 -1.93 -3.81
CA ASP A 301 -16.60 -2.19 -4.51
C ASP A 301 -16.48 -3.11 -5.73
N ILE A 302 -15.89 -4.29 -5.52
CA ILE A 302 -15.69 -5.25 -6.61
C ILE A 302 -17.00 -5.69 -7.26
N ASP A 303 -18.14 -5.62 -6.57
CA ASP A 303 -19.46 -5.91 -7.14
C ASP A 303 -19.94 -4.85 -8.14
N CYS A 304 -19.60 -3.58 -7.96
CA CYS A 304 -19.87 -2.52 -8.94
C CYS A 304 -18.98 -2.67 -10.18
N SER A 305 -17.74 -3.14 -9.99
CA SER A 305 -16.80 -3.40 -11.09
C SER A 305 -17.19 -4.61 -11.96
N LEU A 306 -18.04 -5.51 -11.47
CA LEU A 306 -18.45 -6.71 -12.22
C LEU A 306 -19.32 -6.37 -13.45
N ASP A 307 -19.96 -5.21 -13.51
CA ASP A 307 -20.65 -4.77 -14.73
C ASP A 307 -19.66 -4.31 -15.83
N LEU A 308 -18.37 -4.16 -15.52
CA LEU A 308 -17.28 -4.06 -16.50
C LEU A 308 -16.88 -5.43 -17.06
N SER A 309 -17.10 -6.50 -16.29
CA SER A 309 -16.93 -7.89 -16.73
C SER A 309 -18.18 -8.31 -17.49
N GLY A 310 -18.33 -7.76 -18.71
CA GLY A 310 -19.45 -7.98 -19.61
C GLY A 310 -20.20 -9.27 -19.35
N LYS A 311 -21.30 -9.18 -18.58
CA LYS A 311 -22.27 -10.26 -18.52
C LYS A 311 -22.67 -10.48 -19.97
N ARG A 312 -22.23 -11.60 -20.53
CA ARG A 312 -22.82 -12.20 -21.72
C ARG A 312 -24.29 -12.38 -21.39
N LYS A 313 -25.11 -11.37 -21.65
CA LYS A 313 -26.52 -11.58 -21.89
C LYS A 313 -26.53 -12.62 -23.01
N LYS A 314 -26.93 -13.84 -22.69
CA LYS A 314 -27.51 -14.76 -23.68
C LYS A 314 -28.84 -14.13 -24.14
N GLY A 315 -28.75 -12.98 -24.80
CA GLY A 315 -29.78 -12.47 -25.68
C GLY A 315 -29.65 -13.25 -26.98
N THR A 316 -30.78 -13.63 -27.55
CA THR A 316 -30.86 -14.35 -28.82
C THR A 316 -30.07 -13.62 -29.91
N ALA A 317 -29.57 -14.37 -30.91
CA ALA A 317 -28.70 -13.87 -31.96
C ALA A 317 -29.22 -12.63 -32.72
N ALA A 318 -30.52 -12.32 -32.61
CA ALA A 318 -31.16 -11.17 -33.23
C ALA A 318 -30.86 -9.81 -32.56
N GLU A 319 -30.52 -9.76 -31.25
CA GLU A 319 -30.22 -8.47 -30.56
C GLU A 319 -28.75 -8.03 -30.71
N ALA A 320 -27.87 -8.98 -31.04
CA ALA A 320 -26.45 -8.71 -31.26
C ALA A 320 -26.15 -8.01 -32.60
N GLU A 321 -27.06 -8.12 -33.57
CA GLU A 321 -26.91 -7.43 -34.87
C GLU A 321 -27.39 -5.98 -34.82
N LYS A 322 -28.53 -5.69 -34.14
CA LYS A 322 -29.03 -4.31 -34.00
C LYS A 322 -28.06 -3.39 -33.23
N SER A 323 -27.39 -3.91 -32.19
CA SER A 323 -26.41 -3.14 -31.41
C SER A 323 -25.06 -2.92 -32.14
N LYS A 324 -24.78 -3.67 -33.21
CA LYS A 324 -23.60 -3.49 -34.05
C LYS A 324 -23.81 -2.45 -35.16
N GLU A 325 -25.03 -2.31 -35.68
CA GLU A 325 -25.34 -1.29 -36.68
C GLU A 325 -25.42 0.12 -36.09
N GLU A 326 -26.01 0.29 -34.90
CA GLU A 326 -26.08 1.61 -34.24
C GLU A 326 -24.69 2.14 -33.82
N LYS A 327 -23.77 1.25 -33.41
CA LYS A 327 -22.40 1.64 -33.04
C LYS A 327 -21.49 1.96 -34.22
N LYS A 328 -21.86 1.57 -35.45
CA LYS A 328 -21.09 1.91 -36.66
C LYS A 328 -21.35 3.33 -37.14
N MET A 329 -22.45 3.98 -36.72
CA MET A 329 -22.79 5.35 -37.14
C MET A 329 -22.21 6.45 -36.24
N MET A 330 -21.77 6.14 -35.02
CA MET A 330 -20.97 7.05 -34.20
C MET A 330 -19.53 6.53 -34.19
N GLY A 331 -18.62 7.20 -34.90
CA GLY A 331 -17.22 6.80 -35.10
C GLY A 331 -16.36 6.77 -33.83
N ARG A 332 -16.67 5.85 -32.92
CA ARG A 332 -15.89 5.53 -31.72
C ARG A 332 -15.56 4.05 -31.75
N GLU A 333 -14.38 3.73 -32.29
CA GLU A 333 -13.76 2.41 -32.17
C GLU A 333 -13.32 2.17 -30.71
N ASP A 334 -14.28 1.93 -29.82
CA ASP A 334 -13.96 1.36 -28.51
C ASP A 334 -13.61 -0.12 -28.72
N ASN A 335 -12.32 -0.41 -28.87
CA ASN A 335 -11.79 -1.76 -28.98
C ASN A 335 -12.22 -2.57 -27.73
N PRO A 336 -13.06 -3.62 -27.84
CA PRO A 336 -13.61 -4.34 -26.69
C PRO A 336 -12.57 -5.18 -25.92
N ASP A 337 -11.37 -5.36 -26.48
CA ASP A 337 -10.33 -6.26 -25.95
C ASP A 337 -9.41 -5.64 -24.89
N SER A 338 -9.56 -4.35 -24.54
CA SER A 338 -8.61 -3.66 -23.65
C SER A 338 -9.09 -3.42 -22.22
N LYS A 339 -10.38 -3.60 -21.90
CA LYS A 339 -10.88 -3.29 -20.55
C LYS A 339 -10.32 -4.23 -19.49
N VAL A 340 -9.92 -3.66 -18.36
CA VAL A 340 -9.50 -4.41 -17.17
C VAL A 340 -10.68 -5.26 -16.68
N THR A 341 -10.43 -6.55 -16.48
CA THR A 341 -11.40 -7.48 -15.90
C THR A 341 -10.94 -7.91 -14.52
N LEU A 342 -11.89 -8.18 -13.62
CA LEU A 342 -11.59 -8.71 -12.28
C LEU A 342 -10.85 -10.06 -12.35
N SER A 343 -11.16 -10.88 -13.36
CA SER A 343 -10.42 -12.11 -13.67
C SER A 343 -8.97 -11.83 -14.07
N GLY A 344 -8.73 -10.79 -14.89
CA GLY A 344 -7.40 -10.31 -15.25
C GLY A 344 -6.58 -9.91 -14.03
N LEU A 345 -7.16 -9.09 -13.15
CA LEU A 345 -6.54 -8.67 -11.88
C LEU A 345 -6.11 -9.86 -11.02
N LEU A 346 -7.00 -10.84 -10.84
CA LEU A 346 -6.69 -12.02 -10.03
C LEU A 346 -5.62 -12.91 -10.64
N ASN A 347 -5.57 -13.02 -11.97
CA ASN A 347 -4.48 -13.74 -12.63
C ASN A 347 -3.12 -13.07 -12.38
N PHE A 348 -3.07 -11.74 -12.27
CA PHE A 348 -1.85 -11.04 -11.87
C PHE A 348 -1.51 -11.25 -10.39
N ILE A 349 -2.52 -11.27 -9.53
CA ILE A 349 -2.35 -11.50 -8.09
C ILE A 349 -1.86 -12.92 -7.80
N ASP A 350 -2.26 -13.93 -8.57
CA ASP A 350 -1.86 -15.34 -8.39
C ASP A 350 -0.64 -15.76 -9.20
N GLY A 351 -0.36 -15.06 -10.30
CA GLY A 351 0.70 -15.43 -11.23
C GLY A 351 2.12 -15.21 -10.68
N LEU A 352 3.10 -15.49 -11.53
CA LEU A 352 4.54 -15.32 -11.22
C LEU A 352 4.91 -13.89 -10.78
N TRP A 353 4.10 -12.90 -11.18
CA TRP A 353 4.26 -11.49 -10.77
C TRP A 353 4.01 -11.26 -9.28
N SER A 354 3.24 -12.13 -8.64
CA SER A 354 3.01 -12.14 -7.20
C SER A 354 4.29 -12.41 -6.40
N ALA A 355 5.23 -13.18 -6.97
CA ALA A 355 6.54 -13.43 -6.37
C ALA A 355 7.49 -12.23 -6.47
N CYS A 356 7.19 -11.27 -7.35
CA CYS A 356 7.92 -10.01 -7.50
C CYS A 356 7.45 -8.99 -6.45
N GLY A 357 7.60 -9.32 -5.17
CA GLY A 357 7.14 -8.45 -4.09
C GLY A 357 7.53 -8.98 -2.71
N GLY A 358 7.72 -8.07 -1.76
CA GLY A 358 7.81 -8.42 -0.34
C GLY A 358 6.43 -8.66 0.27
N GLU A 359 6.35 -8.50 1.59
CA GLU A 359 5.14 -8.51 2.41
C GLU A 359 4.03 -7.62 1.81
N LYS A 360 2.92 -8.22 1.33
CA LYS A 360 1.78 -7.51 0.73
C LYS A 360 0.44 -8.09 1.19
N LEU A 361 -0.45 -7.23 1.65
CA LEU A 361 -1.85 -7.57 1.90
C LEU A 361 -2.72 -7.09 0.74
N ILE A 362 -3.75 -7.86 0.40
CA ILE A 362 -4.72 -7.48 -0.62
C ILE A 362 -6.09 -7.53 0.03
N VAL A 363 -6.80 -6.42 0.04
CA VAL A 363 -8.11 -6.28 0.66
C VAL A 363 -9.13 -5.90 -0.41
N PHE A 364 -10.16 -6.72 -0.53
CA PHE A 364 -11.30 -6.50 -1.40
C PHE A 364 -12.51 -6.09 -0.56
N THR A 365 -13.26 -5.08 -0.99
CA THR A 365 -14.54 -4.72 -0.35
C THR A 365 -15.71 -5.05 -1.26
N THR A 366 -16.81 -5.54 -0.69
CA THR A 366 -18.06 -5.74 -1.43
C THR A 366 -19.28 -5.54 -0.55
N ASN A 367 -20.36 -5.00 -1.13
CA ASN A 367 -21.66 -4.95 -0.46
C ASN A 367 -22.48 -6.24 -0.68
N HIS A 368 -22.13 -7.03 -1.70
CA HIS A 368 -22.94 -8.17 -2.14
C HIS A 368 -22.10 -9.40 -2.50
N VAL A 369 -21.69 -10.19 -1.50
CA VAL A 369 -20.91 -11.43 -1.72
C VAL A 369 -21.59 -12.38 -2.70
N LYS A 370 -22.93 -12.47 -2.68
CA LYS A 370 -23.70 -13.36 -3.57
C LYS A 370 -23.55 -13.01 -5.06
N LYS A 371 -23.15 -11.78 -5.41
CA LYS A 371 -22.93 -11.36 -6.79
C LYS A 371 -21.54 -11.74 -7.32
N LEU A 372 -20.62 -12.13 -6.44
CA LEU A 372 -19.26 -12.49 -6.82
C LEU A 372 -19.19 -13.91 -7.38
N ASP A 373 -18.34 -14.09 -8.40
CA ASP A 373 -18.06 -15.42 -8.94
C ASP A 373 -17.34 -16.26 -7.86
N PRO A 374 -17.83 -17.47 -7.52
CA PRO A 374 -17.18 -18.37 -6.56
C PRO A 374 -15.71 -18.67 -6.87
N ALA A 375 -15.28 -18.58 -8.14
CA ALA A 375 -13.89 -18.74 -8.54
C ALA A 375 -12.95 -17.64 -7.98
N LEU A 376 -13.49 -16.49 -7.59
CA LEU A 376 -12.72 -15.37 -7.00
C LEU A 376 -12.50 -15.58 -5.49
N ILE A 377 -13.46 -16.25 -4.83
CA ILE A 377 -13.54 -16.43 -3.37
C ILE A 377 -12.65 -17.61 -2.90
N ARG A 378 -12.03 -18.34 -3.83
CA ARG A 378 -11.20 -19.52 -3.52
C ARG A 378 -9.97 -19.14 -2.67
N ARG A 379 -9.61 -20.03 -1.73
CA ARG A 379 -8.37 -19.96 -0.93
C ARG A 379 -7.14 -19.81 -1.83
N GLY A 380 -6.21 -18.92 -1.46
CA GLY A 380 -5.06 -18.47 -2.25
C GLY A 380 -5.25 -17.08 -2.89
N ARG A 381 -6.51 -16.66 -3.09
CA ARG A 381 -6.89 -15.31 -3.56
C ARG A 381 -7.45 -14.45 -2.44
N MET A 382 -8.50 -14.96 -1.79
CA MET A 382 -9.20 -14.35 -0.66
C MET A 382 -9.22 -15.37 0.47
N ASP A 383 -8.19 -15.34 1.33
CA ASP A 383 -7.95 -16.35 2.36
C ASP A 383 -8.84 -16.15 3.59
N MET A 384 -9.02 -14.89 4.00
CA MET A 384 -9.78 -14.49 5.17
C MET A 384 -11.02 -13.71 4.74
N HIS A 385 -12.22 -14.14 5.14
CA HIS A 385 -13.48 -13.44 4.84
C HIS A 385 -14.00 -12.84 6.14
N ILE A 386 -14.21 -11.53 6.14
CA ILE A 386 -14.66 -10.77 7.29
C ILE A 386 -16.03 -10.19 6.95
N GLU A 387 -17.04 -10.72 7.62
CA GLU A 387 -18.39 -10.18 7.58
C GLU A 387 -18.51 -9.03 8.59
N LEU A 388 -18.71 -7.81 8.07
CA LEU A 388 -19.08 -6.63 8.84
C LEU A 388 -20.60 -6.48 8.79
N SER A 389 -21.25 -7.13 9.74
CA SER A 389 -22.71 -7.13 9.91
C SER A 389 -23.24 -5.83 10.50
N TYR A 390 -24.55 -5.77 10.71
CA TYR A 390 -25.19 -4.72 11.50
C TYR A 390 -24.62 -4.65 12.93
N CYS A 391 -24.80 -3.50 13.57
CA CYS A 391 -24.29 -3.21 14.90
C CYS A 391 -25.03 -4.11 15.90
N ASP A 392 -24.30 -4.97 16.59
CA ASP A 392 -24.81 -5.74 17.72
C ASP A 392 -24.62 -4.97 19.04
N PHE A 393 -25.19 -5.48 20.13
CA PHE A 393 -25.11 -4.80 21.42
C PHE A 393 -23.67 -4.66 21.95
N GLU A 394 -22.79 -5.62 21.66
CA GLU A 394 -21.39 -5.54 22.07
C GLU A 394 -20.61 -4.48 21.26
N SER A 395 -20.88 -4.37 19.95
CA SER A 395 -20.36 -3.31 19.07
C SER A 395 -20.89 -1.94 19.50
N PHE A 396 -22.17 -1.85 19.89
CA PHE A 396 -22.76 -0.63 20.45
C PHE A 396 -22.01 -0.17 21.70
N LYS A 397 -21.65 -1.06 22.63
CA LYS A 397 -20.86 -0.65 23.82
C LYS A 397 -19.54 0.00 23.43
N VAL A 398 -18.88 -0.49 22.37
CA VAL A 398 -17.66 0.13 21.86
C VAL A 398 -17.94 1.55 21.35
N LEU A 399 -19.03 1.75 20.61
CA LEU A 399 -19.45 3.10 20.16
C LEU A 399 -19.83 4.00 21.33
N ALA A 400 -20.61 3.50 22.31
CA ALA A 400 -20.98 4.24 23.50
C ALA A 400 -19.75 4.67 24.31
N LYS A 401 -18.74 3.81 24.42
CA LYS A 401 -17.44 4.15 25.01
C LYS A 401 -16.73 5.25 24.22
N ASN A 402 -16.66 5.13 22.89
CA ASN A 402 -15.89 6.04 22.06
C ASN A 402 -16.53 7.43 21.92
N TYR A 403 -17.85 7.50 21.80
CA TYR A 403 -18.58 8.76 21.59
C TYR A 403 -19.01 9.43 22.90
N LEU A 404 -19.38 8.64 23.92
CA LEU A 404 -19.97 9.14 25.16
C LEU A 404 -19.09 8.89 26.41
N GLY A 405 -17.97 8.17 26.28
CA GLY A 405 -17.08 7.85 27.40
C GLY A 405 -17.64 6.86 28.41
N ILE A 406 -18.69 6.11 28.05
CA ILE A 406 -19.36 5.16 28.95
C ILE A 406 -18.58 3.84 28.97
N GLU A 407 -17.88 3.55 30.06
CA GLU A 407 -17.15 2.28 30.24
C GLU A 407 -17.97 1.21 31.01
N GLY A 408 -19.13 1.58 31.56
CA GLY A 408 -19.99 0.72 32.38
C GLY A 408 -21.39 0.49 31.79
N GLY A 409 -22.32 0.07 32.63
CA GLY A 409 -23.74 -0.01 32.27
C GLY A 409 -24.44 1.35 32.39
N HIS A 410 -25.46 1.56 31.57
CA HIS A 410 -26.37 2.71 31.68
C HIS A 410 -27.81 2.19 31.80
N PRO A 411 -28.72 2.84 32.54
CA PRO A 411 -30.11 2.38 32.68
C PRO A 411 -30.84 2.16 31.35
N LEU A 412 -30.50 2.96 30.33
CA LEU A 412 -31.07 2.84 28.98
C LEU A 412 -30.49 1.69 28.14
N PHE A 413 -29.40 1.05 28.58
CA PHE A 413 -28.77 -0.02 27.81
C PHE A 413 -29.65 -1.25 27.68
N ASP A 414 -30.48 -1.55 28.68
CA ASP A 414 -31.41 -2.68 28.62
C ASP A 414 -32.51 -2.45 27.58
N GLU A 415 -33.01 -1.20 27.47
CA GLU A 415 -33.97 -0.83 26.42
C GLU A 415 -33.31 -0.87 25.03
N ILE A 416 -32.10 -0.34 24.88
CA ILE A 416 -31.35 -0.34 23.62
C ILE A 416 -31.04 -1.77 23.19
N ARG A 417 -30.60 -2.65 24.11
CA ARG A 417 -30.36 -4.07 23.84
C ARG A 417 -31.60 -4.71 23.23
N ARG A 418 -32.76 -4.57 23.87
CA ARG A 418 -34.02 -5.13 23.37
C ARG A 418 -34.38 -4.60 21.99
N LEU A 419 -34.21 -3.29 21.75
CA LEU A 419 -34.52 -2.68 20.46
C LEU A 419 -33.55 -3.13 19.34
N MET A 420 -32.28 -3.37 19.65
CA MET A 420 -31.27 -3.85 18.71
C MET A 420 -31.41 -5.36 18.41
N GLU A 421 -31.91 -6.17 19.34
CA GLU A 421 -32.22 -7.59 19.08
C GLU A 421 -33.37 -7.74 18.06
N GLU A 422 -34.30 -6.78 18.04
CA GLU A 422 -35.41 -6.75 17.08
C GLU A 422 -35.03 -6.09 15.74
N ARG A 423 -33.91 -5.35 15.66
CA ARG A 423 -33.62 -4.45 14.53
C ARG A 423 -32.17 -4.43 14.09
N ASN A 424 -32.01 -4.45 12.78
CA ASN A 424 -30.74 -4.19 12.13
C ASN A 424 -30.52 -2.68 12.01
N ILE A 425 -29.46 -2.17 12.64
CA ILE A 425 -28.99 -0.79 12.50
C ILE A 425 -27.50 -0.81 12.13
N THR A 426 -27.05 0.09 11.24
CA THR A 426 -25.63 0.10 10.88
C THR A 426 -24.81 0.82 11.95
N PRO A 427 -23.53 0.46 12.15
CA PRO A 427 -22.62 1.22 13.00
C PRO A 427 -22.54 2.71 12.64
N ALA A 428 -22.66 3.07 11.36
CA ALA A 428 -22.71 4.46 10.92
C ALA A 428 -23.97 5.19 11.43
N ASP A 429 -25.14 4.57 11.34
CA ASP A 429 -26.39 5.17 11.85
C ASP A 429 -26.36 5.31 13.38
N VAL A 430 -25.80 4.33 14.09
CA VAL A 430 -25.59 4.42 15.54
C VAL A 430 -24.63 5.56 15.88
N ALA A 431 -23.50 5.67 15.15
CA ALA A 431 -22.56 6.76 15.34
C ALA A 431 -23.20 8.13 15.10
N GLU A 432 -23.99 8.28 14.04
CA GLU A 432 -24.75 9.51 13.74
C GLU A 432 -25.71 9.86 14.88
N ALA A 433 -26.44 8.89 15.42
CA ALA A 433 -27.37 9.11 16.53
C ALA A 433 -26.66 9.48 17.85
N LEU A 434 -25.44 8.96 18.07
CA LEU A 434 -24.63 9.27 19.24
C LEU A 434 -23.86 10.59 19.10
N MET A 435 -23.70 11.12 17.88
CA MET A 435 -23.01 12.38 17.66
C MET A 435 -23.89 13.57 18.09
N PRO A 436 -23.37 14.49 18.92
CA PRO A 436 -24.11 15.66 19.34
C PRO A 436 -24.33 16.61 18.16
N LYS A 437 -25.60 16.94 17.86
CA LYS A 437 -25.98 17.84 16.75
C LYS A 437 -25.44 19.27 16.94
N THR A 438 -25.17 19.68 18.18
CA THR A 438 -24.54 20.97 18.50
C THR A 438 -23.45 20.80 19.53
N MET A 439 -22.43 21.66 19.49
CA MET A 439 -21.30 21.64 20.44
C MET A 439 -21.64 22.30 21.80
N THR A 440 -22.90 22.24 22.22
CA THR A 440 -23.37 22.76 23.52
C THR A 440 -23.28 21.69 24.60
N GLU A 441 -23.10 22.06 25.87
CA GLU A 441 -23.01 21.09 26.97
C GLU A 441 -24.28 20.24 27.11
N VAL A 442 -25.46 20.83 26.86
CA VAL A 442 -26.75 20.13 26.91
C VAL A 442 -26.87 19.09 25.80
N SER A 443 -26.43 19.41 24.58
CA SER A 443 -26.46 18.47 23.45
C SER A 443 -25.42 17.36 23.57
N ARG A 444 -24.43 17.50 24.46
CA ARG A 444 -23.45 16.44 24.79
C ARG A 444 -23.88 15.57 25.97
N SER A 445 -25.03 15.84 26.60
CA SER A 445 -25.51 14.98 27.66
C SER A 445 -25.69 13.55 27.13
N VAL A 446 -25.12 12.59 27.85
CA VAL A 446 -25.21 11.16 27.58
C VAL A 446 -26.66 10.73 27.35
N GLU A 447 -27.58 11.27 28.17
CA GLU A 447 -29.00 10.94 28.13
C GLU A 447 -29.64 11.37 26.82
N VAL A 448 -29.31 12.57 26.32
CA VAL A 448 -29.87 13.12 25.07
C VAL A 448 -29.44 12.29 23.87
N CYS A 449 -28.16 11.92 23.80
CA CYS A 449 -27.62 11.07 22.73
C CYS A 449 -28.24 9.66 22.74
N LEU A 450 -28.37 9.05 23.93
CA LEU A 450 -28.99 7.72 24.05
C LEU A 450 -30.48 7.75 23.74
N HIS A 451 -31.20 8.80 24.14
CA HIS A 451 -32.59 8.99 23.73
C HIS A 451 -32.73 9.19 22.22
N SER A 452 -31.84 9.96 21.59
CA SER A 452 -31.80 10.12 20.13
C SER A 452 -31.59 8.78 19.42
N LEU A 453 -30.76 7.89 19.98
CA LEU A 453 -30.58 6.53 19.45
C LEU A 453 -31.85 5.69 19.59
N ILE A 454 -32.53 5.76 20.73
CA ILE A 454 -33.81 5.07 20.95
C ILE A 454 -34.85 5.57 19.94
N GLU A 455 -34.91 6.87 19.68
CA GLU A 455 -35.80 7.45 18.66
C GLU A 455 -35.43 6.95 17.26
N ALA A 456 -34.15 6.95 16.88
CA ALA A 456 -33.69 6.43 15.59
C ALA A 456 -34.04 4.94 15.40
N LEU A 457 -33.89 4.12 16.46
CA LEU A 457 -34.30 2.71 16.48
C LEU A 457 -35.82 2.52 16.37
N ARG A 458 -36.62 3.47 16.88
CA ARG A 458 -38.08 3.46 16.74
C ARG A 458 -38.53 3.98 15.38
N GLU A 459 -37.83 4.92 14.78
CA GLU A 459 -38.15 5.42 13.43
C GLU A 459 -37.80 4.40 12.36
N SER A 460 -36.69 3.66 12.52
CA SER A 460 -36.34 2.57 11.61
C SER A 460 -37.42 1.48 11.60
N LYS A 461 -38.18 1.31 12.69
CA LYS A 461 -39.39 0.47 12.75
C LYS A 461 -40.44 0.84 11.73
N LEU A 462 -40.81 2.12 11.73
CA LEU A 462 -41.86 2.62 10.85
C LEU A 462 -41.45 2.57 9.39
N LYS A 463 -40.14 2.65 9.10
CA LYS A 463 -39.60 2.50 7.73
C LYS A 463 -39.55 1.04 7.30
N SER A 464 -39.02 0.13 8.12
CA SER A 464 -38.94 -1.29 7.78
C SER A 464 -40.33 -1.93 7.61
N GLU A 465 -41.32 -1.52 8.42
CA GLU A 465 -42.71 -2.01 8.30
C GLU A 465 -43.40 -1.48 7.02
N LYS A 466 -43.02 -0.29 6.54
CA LYS A 466 -43.49 0.24 5.26
C LYS A 466 -42.81 -0.43 4.07
N GLU A 467 -41.50 -0.59 4.12
CA GLU A 467 -40.71 -1.23 3.06
C GLU A 467 -41.06 -2.72 2.90
N ALA A 468 -41.28 -3.45 4.01
CA ALA A 468 -41.75 -4.83 3.95
C ALA A 468 -43.18 -4.93 3.36
N GLY A 469 -44.06 -3.98 3.70
CA GLY A 469 -45.38 -3.89 3.08
C GLY A 469 -45.32 -3.56 1.59
N GLU A 470 -44.39 -2.70 1.17
CA GLU A 470 -44.17 -2.36 -0.25
C GLU A 470 -43.52 -3.51 -1.03
N GLU A 471 -42.60 -4.27 -0.43
CA GLU A 471 -42.01 -5.48 -1.03
C GLU A 471 -43.03 -6.61 -1.16
N GLU A 472 -43.89 -6.83 -0.16
CA GLU A 472 -45.00 -7.79 -0.24
C GLU A 472 -46.01 -7.40 -1.34
N VAL A 473 -46.36 -6.11 -1.45
CA VAL A 473 -47.22 -5.61 -2.54
C VAL A 473 -46.54 -5.77 -3.90
N ALA A 474 -45.23 -5.52 -4.01
CA ALA A 474 -44.48 -5.69 -5.26
C ALA A 474 -44.28 -7.16 -5.65
N GLU A 475 -44.18 -8.08 -4.69
CA GLU A 475 -44.17 -9.53 -4.94
C GLU A 475 -45.57 -10.04 -5.32
N GLU A 476 -46.63 -9.55 -4.68
CA GLU A 476 -48.01 -9.85 -5.06
C GLU A 476 -48.34 -9.35 -6.48
N GLU A 477 -47.94 -8.13 -6.84
CA GLU A 477 -48.09 -7.57 -8.20
C GLU A 477 -47.26 -8.33 -9.25
N LYS A 478 -46.05 -8.78 -8.91
CA LYS A 478 -45.28 -9.66 -9.81
C LYS A 478 -45.93 -11.03 -9.97
N SER A 479 -46.56 -11.56 -8.92
CA SER A 479 -47.29 -12.83 -8.95
C SER A 479 -48.61 -12.75 -9.73
N SER A 480 -49.30 -11.60 -9.68
CA SER A 480 -50.53 -11.37 -10.45
C SER A 480 -50.22 -11.14 -11.94
N CYS A 481 -49.17 -10.37 -12.25
CA CYS A 481 -48.70 -10.14 -13.62
C CYS A 481 -48.20 -11.43 -14.30
N THR A 482 -47.64 -12.38 -13.55
CA THR A 482 -47.29 -13.73 -14.06
C THR A 482 -48.49 -14.68 -14.23
N LYS A 483 -49.64 -14.41 -13.59
CA LYS A 483 -50.88 -15.16 -13.83
C LYS A 483 -51.61 -14.64 -15.07
N GLU A 484 -51.67 -13.33 -15.27
CA GLU A 484 -52.28 -12.73 -16.47
C GLU A 484 -51.54 -13.10 -17.77
N THR A 485 -50.20 -13.22 -17.72
CA THR A 485 -49.42 -13.71 -18.89
C THR A 485 -49.67 -15.18 -19.22
N LYS A 486 -49.96 -16.03 -18.22
CA LYS A 486 -50.31 -17.44 -18.45
C LYS A 486 -51.72 -17.63 -19.01
N GLU A 487 -52.67 -16.78 -18.64
CA GLU A 487 -54.03 -16.79 -19.23
C GLU A 487 -54.04 -16.26 -20.67
N ALA A 488 -53.21 -15.26 -20.99
CA ALA A 488 -53.05 -14.75 -22.35
C ALA A 488 -52.41 -15.78 -23.32
N ASP A 489 -51.42 -16.56 -22.86
CA ASP A 489 -50.78 -17.62 -23.65
C ASP A 489 -51.72 -18.81 -23.90
N ASN A 490 -52.59 -19.16 -22.95
CA ASN A 490 -53.60 -20.21 -23.14
C ASN A 490 -54.68 -19.82 -24.16
N HIS A 491 -55.03 -18.52 -24.21
CA HIS A 491 -56.00 -18.01 -25.18
C HIS A 491 -55.45 -17.91 -26.61
N THR A 492 -54.13 -17.81 -26.77
CA THR A 492 -53.47 -17.84 -28.09
C THR A 492 -53.22 -19.27 -28.58
N ALA A 493 -52.96 -20.21 -27.66
CA ALA A 493 -52.82 -21.63 -28.01
C ALA A 493 -54.14 -22.24 -28.54
N SER A 494 -55.29 -21.92 -27.94
CA SER A 494 -56.58 -22.49 -28.41
C SER A 494 -57.00 -21.96 -29.79
N LYS A 495 -56.67 -20.69 -30.12
CA LYS A 495 -56.90 -20.12 -31.45
C LYS A 495 -56.00 -20.72 -32.54
N ALA A 496 -54.79 -21.17 -32.18
CA ALA A 496 -53.86 -21.80 -33.12
C ALA A 496 -54.23 -23.26 -33.45
N GLU A 497 -54.94 -23.96 -32.55
CA GLU A 497 -55.48 -25.30 -32.83
C GLU A 497 -56.71 -25.25 -33.74
N THR A 498 -57.60 -24.27 -33.56
CA THR A 498 -58.78 -24.13 -34.44
C THR A 498 -58.39 -23.78 -35.88
N GLN A 499 -57.33 -22.97 -36.08
CA GLN A 499 -56.83 -22.63 -37.42
C GLN A 499 -56.07 -23.76 -38.12
N LYS A 500 -55.58 -24.78 -37.39
CA LYS A 500 -54.92 -25.95 -37.99
C LYS A 500 -55.92 -27.01 -38.46
N GLU A 501 -57.08 -27.13 -37.81
CA GLU A 501 -58.14 -28.03 -38.28
C GLU A 501 -58.80 -27.50 -39.56
N ASP A 502 -59.04 -26.18 -39.66
CA ASP A 502 -59.61 -25.57 -40.86
C ASP A 502 -58.69 -25.65 -42.09
N ALA A 503 -57.36 -25.60 -41.90
CA ALA A 503 -56.38 -25.70 -42.99
C ALA A 503 -56.15 -27.14 -43.50
N ALA A 504 -56.48 -28.16 -42.71
CA ALA A 504 -56.32 -29.56 -43.12
C ALA A 504 -57.49 -30.04 -44.02
N LEU A 505 -58.68 -29.46 -43.87
CA LEU A 505 -59.86 -29.79 -44.68
C LEU A 505 -59.80 -29.24 -46.11
N ASP A 506 -59.06 -28.16 -46.36
CA ASP A 506 -58.97 -27.51 -47.68
C ASP A 506 -57.89 -28.12 -48.60
N SER A 507 -57.06 -29.05 -48.09
CA SER A 507 -56.02 -29.74 -48.86
C SER A 507 -56.44 -31.10 -49.45
N SER A 508 -57.72 -31.49 -49.29
CA SER A 508 -58.24 -32.82 -49.66
C SER A 508 -59.38 -32.81 -50.68
N SER A 509 -59.67 -31.69 -51.36
CA SER A 509 -60.74 -31.58 -52.36
C SER A 509 -60.23 -31.26 -53.76
#